data_AF-A0AAW6VGJ7-F1
#
_entry.id   AF-A0AAW6VGJ7-F1
#
_cell.length_a   1.000
_cell.length_b   1.000
_cell.length_c   1.000
_cell.angle_alpha   90.00
_cell.angle_beta   90.00
_cell.angle_gamma   90.00
#
_symmetry.space_group_name_H-M   'P 1'
#
loop_
_entity.id
_entity.type
_entity.pdbx_description
1 polymer ?
#
loop_
_entity_poly.entity_id
_entity_poly.type
_entity_poly.pdbx_seq_one_letter_code
_entity_poly.pdbx_strand_id
1 'polypeptide(L)'
;MRIKKRALTFDDVLLVPAKSEVLPKEVCIKTKLTKEIELNVPFISAAMDTVTEYQAAIAMARLGGIGIIHKNMDIESQVLQCQKVKKSESGMIIDPITIKPEQTLQDAEDIMATYKISGVPVVDDNGILVGILTNRDMRFTKDYRFKASEKMTKMPLVTAKEGTTLDEAAEVMHQNKIEKLPIVNDNNKLIGLITIKDINKKREYPNACKDEFGRLRVGAAIGVNQLDRARALVAVGVDVLVLDSAHGHSKGILDTVKAIKAEMNVQLIAGNVATAEATADLIKAGADAVKVGIGPGSICTTRIVAGVGVPQISAIDECAAEGAKTGTPIIADGGIKYSGDVAKALAVGASAVMMGSALAGTDESPGEVVLYQGRKFKTYRGMGSIGAMTKGSTDRYFQEGTAADKLVPEGIEGRVAYRGSIADIIHQMVGGLRSSMGYLGSKDIPTFQERAEFVEITSAGLKESHVHDVTITNEAPNYHI
;
A
#
# COMPACT_ATOMS: atom_id res chain seq x y z
N MET A 1 -30.28 25.71 17.67
CA MET A 1 -29.12 24.93 17.19
C MET A 1 -28.86 23.80 18.18
N ARG A 2 -28.60 22.57 17.72
CA ARG A 2 -28.19 21.44 18.58
C ARG A 2 -26.70 21.20 18.39
N ILE A 3 -25.86 21.82 19.23
CA ILE A 3 -24.40 21.63 19.19
C ILE A 3 -24.07 20.30 19.87
N LYS A 4 -23.45 19.35 19.15
CA LYS A 4 -23.13 18.01 19.69
C LYS A 4 -21.96 18.06 20.68
N LYS A 5 -20.83 18.64 20.28
CA LYS A 5 -19.60 18.75 21.08
C LYS A 5 -18.61 19.75 20.48
N ARG A 6 -17.59 20.12 21.26
CA ARG A 6 -16.32 20.66 20.73
C ARG A 6 -15.50 19.51 20.15
N ALA A 7 -14.76 19.75 19.07
CA ALA A 7 -13.95 18.76 18.39
C ALA A 7 -12.61 19.39 17.98
N LEU A 8 -11.56 18.56 17.92
CA LEU A 8 -10.17 18.94 17.76
C LEU A 8 -9.56 18.32 16.50
N THR A 9 -8.62 19.03 15.90
CA THR A 9 -7.74 18.55 14.82
C THR A 9 -6.29 18.48 15.29
N PHE A 10 -5.37 18.04 14.41
CA PHE A 10 -3.95 17.85 14.75
C PHE A 10 -3.27 19.11 15.33
N ASP A 11 -3.62 20.28 14.80
CA ASP A 11 -3.04 21.57 15.19
C ASP A 11 -3.59 22.10 16.53
N ASP A 12 -4.65 21.50 17.07
CA ASP A 12 -5.24 21.91 18.35
C ASP A 12 -4.61 21.20 19.56
N VAL A 13 -3.75 20.19 19.33
CA VAL A 13 -3.21 19.33 20.41
C VAL A 13 -1.73 19.03 20.26
N LEU A 14 -1.06 18.80 21.39
CA LEU A 14 0.28 18.22 21.48
C LEU A 14 0.26 16.95 22.35
N LEU A 15 1.23 16.05 22.12
CA LEU A 15 1.48 14.91 22.99
C LEU A 15 2.33 15.34 24.18
N VAL A 16 1.95 14.92 25.38
CA VAL A 16 2.68 15.21 26.62
C VAL A 16 3.84 14.20 26.78
N PRO A 17 5.10 14.64 26.91
CA PRO A 17 6.22 13.74 27.17
C PRO A 17 6.04 12.95 28.48
N ALA A 18 6.55 11.72 28.52
CA ALA A 18 6.43 10.84 29.68
C ALA A 18 7.76 10.15 30.03
N LYS A 19 7.81 9.47 31.18
CA LYS A 19 8.98 8.66 31.54
C LYS A 19 9.23 7.61 30.45
N SER A 20 10.47 7.53 29.98
CA SER A 20 10.90 6.61 28.93
C SER A 20 12.11 5.79 29.35
N GLU A 21 12.04 4.49 29.09
CA GLU A 21 13.14 3.52 29.25
C GLU A 21 13.50 2.87 27.90
N VAL A 22 12.94 3.36 26.79
CA VAL A 22 13.06 2.79 25.44
C VAL A 22 13.65 3.82 24.50
N LEU A 23 14.65 3.43 23.71
CA LEU A 23 15.22 4.32 22.70
C LEU A 23 14.42 4.24 21.39
N PRO A 24 14.31 5.33 20.61
CA PRO A 24 13.59 5.34 19.33
C PRO A 24 13.93 4.18 18.37
N LYS A 25 15.20 3.75 18.36
CA LYS A 25 15.68 2.65 17.50
C LYS A 25 15.13 1.27 17.88
N GLU A 26 14.70 1.09 19.13
CA GLU A 26 14.19 -0.17 19.71
C GLU A 26 12.67 -0.30 19.55
N VAL A 27 11.99 0.79 19.18
CA VAL A 27 10.53 0.84 19.07
C VAL A 27 10.04 -0.01 17.90
N CYS A 28 9.08 -0.88 18.18
CA CYS A 28 8.33 -1.64 17.20
C CYS A 28 7.14 -0.82 16.68
N ILE A 29 7.09 -0.59 15.37
CA ILE A 29 6.01 0.16 14.71
C ILE A 29 5.13 -0.72 13.82
N LYS A 30 5.19 -2.04 14.03
CA LYS A 30 4.30 -3.00 13.38
C LYS A 30 2.87 -2.76 13.83
N THR A 31 1.93 -2.91 12.91
CA THR A 31 0.51 -2.63 13.17
C THR A 31 -0.40 -3.52 12.36
N LYS A 32 -1.66 -3.62 12.78
CA LYS A 32 -2.71 -4.30 12.03
C LYS A 32 -3.37 -3.33 11.04
N LEU A 33 -3.33 -3.65 9.74
CA LEU A 33 -4.14 -2.99 8.72
C LEU A 33 -5.59 -3.47 8.79
N THR A 34 -5.75 -4.78 8.93
CA THR A 34 -7.02 -5.48 9.14
C THR A 34 -6.84 -6.50 10.26
N LYS A 35 -7.87 -7.29 10.58
CA LYS A 35 -7.76 -8.35 11.59
C LYS A 35 -6.65 -9.36 11.28
N GLU A 36 -6.45 -9.65 9.98
CA GLU A 36 -5.52 -10.65 9.46
C GLU A 36 -4.23 -10.07 8.85
N ILE A 37 -4.27 -8.84 8.31
CA ILE A 37 -3.11 -8.25 7.63
C ILE A 37 -2.33 -7.35 8.58
N GLU A 38 -1.06 -7.70 8.82
CA GLU A 38 -0.07 -6.86 9.50
C GLU A 38 0.74 -6.03 8.49
N LEU A 39 1.09 -4.80 8.88
CA LEU A 39 2.09 -3.96 8.22
C LEU A 39 3.32 -3.83 9.10
N ASN A 40 4.50 -3.75 8.48
CA ASN A 40 5.75 -3.50 9.18
C ASN A 40 5.94 -2.02 9.52
N VAL A 41 5.26 -1.12 8.80
CA VAL A 41 5.14 0.31 9.13
C VAL A 41 3.69 0.77 8.93
N PRO A 42 3.18 1.74 9.72
CA PRO A 42 1.76 2.08 9.77
C PRO A 42 1.32 3.03 8.64
N PHE A 43 1.82 2.82 7.42
CA PHE A 43 1.65 3.74 6.29
C PHE A 43 0.94 3.10 5.10
N ILE A 44 -0.07 3.80 4.59
CA ILE A 44 -0.87 3.41 3.43
C ILE A 44 -0.83 4.57 2.40
N SER A 45 -0.57 4.29 1.13
CA SER A 45 -0.74 5.31 0.08
C SER A 45 -2.18 5.37 -0.42
N ALA A 46 -2.72 6.58 -0.53
CA ALA A 46 -4.13 6.80 -0.83
C ALA A 46 -4.53 6.34 -2.23
N ALA A 47 -5.77 5.87 -2.37
CA ALA A 47 -6.35 5.40 -3.62
C ALA A 47 -6.74 6.54 -4.57
N MET A 48 -5.73 7.24 -5.10
CA MET A 48 -5.92 8.42 -5.96
C MET A 48 -5.09 8.30 -7.23
N ASP A 49 -5.63 8.80 -8.34
CA ASP A 49 -4.99 8.78 -9.67
C ASP A 49 -3.75 9.66 -9.81
N THR A 50 -3.41 10.40 -8.76
CA THR A 50 -2.19 11.20 -8.64
C THR A 50 -1.28 10.73 -7.50
N VAL A 51 -1.61 9.61 -6.85
CA VAL A 51 -0.85 9.07 -5.70
C VAL A 51 -0.42 7.63 -5.91
N THR A 52 -1.34 6.71 -6.23
CA THR A 52 -1.04 5.27 -6.18
C THR A 52 -1.40 4.51 -7.45
N GLU A 53 -0.38 4.19 -8.22
CA GLU A 53 -0.35 3.09 -9.20
C GLU A 53 0.70 2.04 -8.79
N TYR A 54 0.99 1.06 -9.66
CA TYR A 54 1.87 -0.07 -9.33
C TYR A 54 3.26 0.35 -8.81
N GLN A 55 3.86 1.44 -9.31
CA GLN A 55 5.19 1.88 -8.86
C GLN A 55 5.15 2.34 -7.40
N ALA A 56 4.20 3.21 -7.05
CA ALA A 56 3.99 3.63 -5.67
C ALA A 56 3.62 2.45 -4.76
N ALA A 57 2.75 1.55 -5.22
CA ALA A 57 2.35 0.38 -4.44
C ALA A 57 3.53 -0.58 -4.16
N ILE A 58 4.38 -0.83 -5.15
CA ILE A 58 5.62 -1.61 -4.98
C ILE A 58 6.55 -0.93 -3.98
N ALA A 59 6.76 0.39 -4.10
CA ALA A 59 7.62 1.14 -3.19
C ALA A 59 7.10 1.09 -1.75
N MET A 60 5.80 1.33 -1.54
CA MET A 60 5.16 1.25 -0.23
C MET A 60 5.28 -0.15 0.38
N ALA A 61 4.98 -1.20 -0.39
CA ALA A 61 5.06 -2.57 0.08
C ALA A 61 6.51 -2.95 0.46
N ARG A 62 7.52 -2.56 -0.33
CA ARG A 62 8.94 -2.77 -0.01
C ARG A 62 9.38 -2.12 1.30
N LEU A 63 8.82 -0.95 1.60
CA LEU A 63 9.11 -0.20 2.82
C LEU A 63 8.29 -0.68 4.04
N GLY A 64 7.44 -1.69 3.85
CA GLY A 64 6.66 -2.32 4.91
C GLY A 64 5.25 -1.80 5.10
N GLY A 65 4.84 -0.83 4.28
CA GLY A 65 3.47 -0.33 4.21
C GLY A 65 2.68 -1.07 3.15
N ILE A 66 1.65 -0.42 2.60
CA ILE A 66 0.87 -0.94 1.48
C ILE A 66 0.37 0.21 0.59
N GLY A 67 0.25 -0.03 -0.71
CA GLY A 67 -0.40 0.91 -1.62
C GLY A 67 -1.78 0.42 -2.05
N ILE A 68 -2.74 1.35 -2.14
CA ILE A 68 -4.08 1.08 -2.64
C ILE A 68 -4.22 1.61 -4.07
N ILE A 69 -4.33 0.71 -5.05
CA ILE A 69 -4.53 1.07 -6.46
C ILE A 69 -5.90 1.74 -6.62
N HIS A 70 -5.94 2.93 -7.20
CA HIS A 70 -7.18 3.67 -7.42
C HIS A 70 -8.10 3.01 -8.46
N LYS A 71 -9.38 3.45 -8.49
CA LYS A 71 -10.42 2.91 -9.40
C LYS A 71 -10.78 3.81 -10.59
N ASN A 72 -10.16 4.98 -10.74
CA ASN A 72 -10.29 5.87 -11.92
C ASN A 72 -9.62 5.28 -13.18
N MET A 73 -9.96 4.04 -13.52
CA MET A 73 -9.58 3.31 -14.72
C MET A 73 -10.56 2.14 -14.91
N ASP A 74 -10.57 1.49 -16.06
CA ASP A 74 -11.38 0.29 -16.29
C ASP A 74 -10.92 -0.89 -15.39
N ILE A 75 -11.70 -1.98 -15.38
CA ILE A 75 -11.43 -3.14 -14.52
C ILE A 75 -10.12 -3.83 -14.93
N GLU A 76 -9.89 -4.01 -16.23
CA GLU A 76 -8.74 -4.73 -16.76
C GLU A 76 -7.43 -3.99 -16.45
N SER A 77 -7.42 -2.66 -16.64
CA SER A 77 -6.31 -1.80 -16.27
C SER A 77 -5.99 -1.88 -14.78
N GLN A 78 -7.01 -1.87 -13.90
CA GLN A 78 -6.78 -1.95 -12.45
C GLN A 78 -6.24 -3.33 -12.04
N VAL A 79 -6.76 -4.40 -12.67
CA VAL A 79 -6.24 -5.76 -12.49
C VAL A 79 -4.78 -5.84 -12.92
N LEU A 80 -4.42 -5.25 -14.08
CA LEU A 80 -3.04 -5.23 -14.56
C LEU A 80 -2.11 -4.48 -13.60
N GLN A 81 -2.55 -3.37 -13.01
CA GLN A 81 -1.80 -2.65 -11.98
C GLN A 81 -1.52 -3.55 -10.77
N CYS A 82 -2.54 -4.27 -10.27
CA CYS A 82 -2.37 -5.21 -9.15
C CYS A 82 -1.43 -6.37 -9.53
N GLN A 83 -1.56 -6.94 -10.74
CA GLN A 83 -0.67 -7.99 -11.24
C GLN A 83 0.79 -7.57 -11.24
N LYS A 84 1.09 -6.34 -11.69
CA LYS A 84 2.45 -5.80 -11.70
C LYS A 84 3.04 -5.77 -10.29
N VAL A 85 2.24 -5.44 -9.27
CA VAL A 85 2.70 -5.47 -7.87
C VAL A 85 2.94 -6.90 -7.39
N LYS A 86 1.95 -7.80 -7.56
CA LYS A 86 2.07 -9.21 -7.11
C LYS A 86 3.20 -9.97 -7.81
N LYS A 87 3.56 -9.59 -9.04
CA LYS A 87 4.66 -10.17 -9.82
C LYS A 87 6.00 -9.45 -9.64
N SER A 88 6.05 -8.33 -8.92
CA SER A 88 7.29 -7.55 -8.78
C SER A 88 8.33 -8.28 -7.94
N GLU A 89 7.90 -9.04 -6.94
CA GLU A 89 8.74 -9.90 -6.12
C GLU A 89 7.91 -11.11 -5.74
N SER A 90 8.53 -12.29 -5.78
CA SER A 90 7.93 -13.53 -5.31
C SER A 90 8.97 -14.21 -4.44
N GLY A 91 8.62 -14.66 -3.23
CA GLY A 91 9.55 -15.43 -2.42
C GLY A 91 9.91 -16.76 -3.09
N MET A 92 8.96 -17.29 -3.86
CA MET A 92 9.12 -18.40 -4.77
C MET A 92 8.19 -18.15 -5.97
N ILE A 93 8.68 -18.34 -7.19
CA ILE A 93 7.83 -18.31 -8.38
C ILE A 93 7.06 -19.62 -8.40
N ILE A 94 5.77 -19.57 -8.09
CA ILE A 94 4.84 -20.70 -8.21
C ILE A 94 4.46 -20.86 -9.68
N ASP A 95 4.42 -22.10 -10.16
CA ASP A 95 4.12 -22.42 -11.56
C ASP A 95 5.03 -21.65 -12.55
N PRO A 96 6.36 -21.86 -12.47
CA PRO A 96 7.32 -21.12 -13.28
C PRO A 96 7.12 -21.44 -14.76
N ILE A 97 7.36 -20.46 -15.63
CA ILE A 97 7.28 -20.66 -17.08
C ILE A 97 8.33 -21.69 -17.50
N THR A 98 7.85 -22.77 -18.11
CA THR A 98 8.68 -23.90 -18.56
C THR A 98 8.70 -24.03 -20.07
N ILE A 99 9.70 -24.74 -20.59
CA ILE A 99 9.74 -25.23 -21.96
C ILE A 99 9.85 -26.75 -22.00
N LYS A 100 9.56 -27.34 -23.16
CA LYS A 100 9.72 -28.75 -23.44
C LYS A 100 11.09 -29.08 -24.06
N PRO A 101 11.62 -30.30 -23.88
CA PRO A 101 12.91 -30.73 -24.42
C PRO A 101 13.08 -30.55 -25.93
N GLU A 102 11.98 -30.64 -26.68
CA GLU A 102 11.90 -30.58 -28.14
C GLU A 102 11.72 -29.17 -28.71
N GLN A 103 11.36 -28.19 -27.89
CA GLN A 103 11.30 -26.79 -28.29
C GLN A 103 12.69 -26.27 -28.63
N THR A 104 12.76 -25.27 -29.50
CA THR A 104 14.02 -24.70 -29.99
C THR A 104 14.58 -23.66 -29.03
N LEU A 105 15.86 -23.30 -29.20
CA LEU A 105 16.43 -22.16 -28.49
C LEU A 105 15.77 -20.84 -28.86
N GLN A 106 15.22 -20.72 -30.08
CA GLN A 106 14.44 -19.54 -30.47
C GLN A 106 13.18 -19.42 -29.61
N ASP A 107 12.44 -20.52 -29.42
CA ASP A 107 11.25 -20.52 -28.56
C ASP A 107 11.60 -20.11 -27.12
N ALA A 108 12.73 -20.60 -26.61
CA ALA A 108 13.23 -20.23 -25.30
C ALA A 108 13.62 -18.74 -25.22
N GLU A 109 14.31 -18.21 -26.23
CA GLU A 109 14.68 -16.78 -26.31
C GLU A 109 13.43 -15.90 -26.34
N ASP A 110 12.45 -16.27 -27.15
CA ASP A 110 11.20 -15.50 -27.30
C ASP A 110 10.44 -15.47 -25.97
N ILE A 111 10.37 -16.59 -25.26
CA ILE A 111 9.78 -16.68 -23.92
C ILE A 111 10.58 -15.82 -22.94
N MET A 112 11.90 -15.98 -22.90
CA MET A 112 12.77 -15.23 -21.98
C MET A 112 12.69 -13.71 -22.23
N ALA A 113 12.64 -13.28 -23.50
CA ALA A 113 12.48 -11.89 -23.89
C ALA A 113 11.09 -11.34 -23.52
N THR A 114 10.03 -12.10 -23.80
CA THR A 114 8.65 -11.73 -23.49
C THR A 114 8.44 -11.53 -21.99
N TYR A 115 8.91 -12.48 -21.19
CA TYR A 115 8.71 -12.46 -19.74
C TYR A 115 9.87 -11.80 -18.96
N LYS A 116 10.91 -11.33 -19.67
CA LYS A 116 12.12 -10.69 -19.11
C LYS A 116 12.81 -11.54 -18.02
N ILE A 117 12.84 -12.85 -18.24
CA ILE A 117 13.49 -13.84 -17.37
C ILE A 117 14.81 -14.31 -17.99
N SER A 118 15.80 -14.65 -17.17
CA SER A 118 17.16 -15.02 -17.63
C SER A 118 17.40 -16.54 -17.72
N GLY A 119 16.32 -17.31 -17.69
CA GLY A 119 16.35 -18.76 -17.79
C GLY A 119 14.98 -19.38 -17.50
N VAL A 120 14.77 -20.56 -18.06
CA VAL A 120 13.52 -21.33 -18.05
C VAL A 120 13.81 -22.79 -17.69
N PRO A 121 13.10 -23.38 -16.71
CA PRO A 121 13.13 -24.81 -16.47
C PRO A 121 12.62 -25.60 -17.69
N VAL A 122 13.19 -26.78 -17.91
CA VAL A 122 12.78 -27.71 -18.97
C VAL A 122 12.08 -28.90 -18.32
N VAL A 123 10.83 -29.17 -18.71
CA VAL A 123 10.00 -30.23 -18.14
C VAL A 123 9.46 -31.17 -19.22
N ASP A 124 9.27 -32.45 -18.87
CA ASP A 124 8.62 -33.42 -19.77
C ASP A 124 7.09 -33.24 -19.84
N ASP A 125 6.39 -34.16 -20.51
CA ASP A 125 4.93 -34.18 -20.61
C ASP A 125 4.19 -34.43 -19.32
N ASN A 126 4.86 -34.98 -18.31
CA ASN A 126 4.32 -35.23 -16.99
C ASN A 126 4.62 -34.09 -16.00
N GLY A 127 5.37 -33.06 -16.41
CA GLY A 127 5.82 -31.95 -15.58
C GLY A 127 7.07 -32.27 -14.74
N ILE A 128 7.78 -33.35 -15.05
CA ILE A 128 9.02 -33.74 -14.38
C ILE A 128 10.14 -32.84 -14.87
N LEU A 129 10.92 -32.30 -13.94
CA LEU A 129 12.08 -31.47 -14.25
C LEU A 129 13.19 -32.32 -14.90
N VAL A 130 13.55 -32.00 -16.14
CA VAL A 130 14.60 -32.72 -16.90
C VAL A 130 15.82 -31.86 -17.21
N GLY A 131 15.74 -30.54 -17.01
CA GLY A 131 16.87 -29.63 -17.16
C GLY A 131 16.51 -28.18 -16.90
N ILE A 132 17.48 -27.29 -17.10
CA ILE A 132 17.27 -25.85 -17.07
C ILE A 132 18.08 -25.19 -18.18
N LEU A 133 17.48 -24.23 -18.87
CA LEU A 133 18.14 -23.44 -19.90
C LEU A 133 18.27 -21.99 -19.42
N THR A 134 19.46 -21.42 -19.51
CA THR A 134 19.75 -20.06 -19.03
C THR A 134 20.40 -19.22 -20.10
N ASN A 135 20.41 -17.89 -19.93
CA ASN A 135 21.13 -16.99 -20.82
C ASN A 135 22.61 -17.38 -21.01
N ARG A 136 23.23 -18.03 -20.01
CA ARG A 136 24.63 -18.48 -20.11
C ARG A 136 24.80 -19.61 -21.13
N ASP A 137 23.82 -20.50 -21.23
CA ASP A 137 23.83 -21.65 -22.14
C ASP A 137 23.63 -21.20 -23.61
N MET A 138 22.93 -20.08 -23.79
CA MET A 138 22.61 -19.54 -25.12
C MET A 138 23.60 -18.49 -25.62
N ARG A 139 24.37 -17.83 -24.73
CA ARG A 139 25.23 -16.66 -25.03
C ARG A 139 26.22 -16.86 -26.18
N PHE A 140 26.69 -18.08 -26.41
CA PHE A 140 27.68 -18.40 -27.44
C PHE A 140 27.11 -19.26 -28.57
N THR A 141 25.80 -19.52 -28.56
CA THR A 141 25.14 -20.33 -29.57
C THR A 141 24.75 -19.45 -30.76
N LYS A 142 25.25 -19.77 -31.95
CA LYS A 142 24.94 -19.02 -33.19
C LYS A 142 23.72 -19.55 -33.94
N ASP A 143 23.33 -20.80 -33.68
CA ASP A 143 22.20 -21.47 -34.33
C ASP A 143 21.09 -21.74 -33.31
N TYR A 144 19.99 -20.99 -33.42
CA TYR A 144 18.88 -21.05 -32.47
C TYR A 144 17.87 -22.16 -32.81
N ARG A 145 18.14 -22.96 -33.86
CA ARG A 145 17.29 -24.10 -34.25
C ARG A 145 17.54 -25.37 -33.44
N PHE A 146 18.64 -25.42 -32.67
CA PHE A 146 18.90 -26.53 -31.76
C PHE A 146 17.76 -26.68 -30.75
N LYS A 147 17.50 -27.92 -30.35
CA LYS A 147 16.50 -28.21 -29.32
C LYS A 147 17.03 -27.85 -27.93
N ALA A 148 16.13 -27.50 -27.02
CA ALA A 148 16.46 -27.20 -25.62
C ALA A 148 17.23 -28.37 -24.97
N SER A 149 16.82 -29.62 -25.23
CA SER A 149 17.50 -30.83 -24.76
C SER A 149 18.96 -30.98 -25.17
N GLU A 150 19.40 -30.30 -26.23
CA GLU A 150 20.78 -30.35 -26.73
C GLU A 150 21.71 -29.38 -26.02
N LYS A 151 21.17 -28.29 -25.46
CA LYS A 151 21.96 -27.19 -24.85
C LYS A 151 21.63 -26.89 -23.39
N MET A 152 20.53 -27.41 -22.86
CA MET A 152 20.18 -27.24 -21.45
C MET A 152 21.22 -27.88 -20.52
N THR A 153 21.32 -27.35 -19.30
CA THR A 153 21.97 -28.10 -18.22
C THR A 153 21.06 -29.28 -17.85
N LYS A 154 21.57 -30.50 -18.07
CA LYS A 154 20.84 -31.76 -17.82
C LYS A 154 20.92 -32.16 -16.36
N MET A 155 20.05 -33.08 -15.95
CA MET A 155 20.12 -33.72 -14.64
C MET A 155 21.47 -34.44 -14.41
N PRO A 156 21.96 -34.52 -13.16
CA PRO A 156 21.32 -34.02 -11.94
C PRO A 156 21.54 -32.51 -11.73
N LEU A 157 20.43 -31.78 -11.56
CA LEU A 157 20.44 -30.38 -11.15
C LEU A 157 20.40 -30.29 -9.62
N VAL A 158 20.95 -29.21 -9.08
CA VAL A 158 20.69 -28.81 -7.69
C VAL A 158 19.25 -28.31 -7.62
N THR A 159 18.43 -28.98 -6.81
CA THR A 159 17.03 -28.64 -6.57
C THR A 159 16.77 -28.54 -5.07
N ALA A 160 15.64 -27.95 -4.70
CA ALA A 160 15.16 -27.90 -3.34
C ALA A 160 13.73 -28.48 -3.25
N LYS A 161 13.32 -28.89 -2.05
CA LYS A 161 12.00 -29.47 -1.80
C LYS A 161 10.95 -28.39 -1.56
N GLU A 162 9.69 -28.77 -1.76
CA GLU A 162 8.55 -27.96 -1.29
C GLU A 162 8.73 -27.55 0.19
N GLY A 163 8.43 -26.30 0.50
CA GLY A 163 8.61 -25.73 1.84
C GLY A 163 9.99 -25.14 2.14
N THR A 164 10.96 -25.23 1.22
CA THR A 164 12.27 -24.59 1.39
C THR A 164 12.13 -23.08 1.53
N THR A 165 12.69 -22.53 2.60
CA THR A 165 12.65 -21.09 2.87
C THR A 165 13.63 -20.31 1.98
N LEU A 166 13.43 -18.99 1.85
CA LEU A 166 14.39 -18.13 1.13
C LEU A 166 15.81 -18.15 1.73
N ASP A 167 15.93 -18.37 3.05
CA ASP A 167 17.24 -18.38 3.71
C ASP A 167 17.97 -19.70 3.44
N GLU A 168 17.28 -20.83 3.55
CA GLU A 168 17.81 -22.14 3.15
C GLU A 168 18.16 -22.16 1.65
N ALA A 169 17.29 -21.60 0.80
CA ALA A 169 17.55 -21.46 -0.62
C ALA A 169 18.80 -20.62 -0.88
N ALA A 170 19.00 -19.53 -0.14
CA ALA A 170 20.20 -18.70 -0.25
C ALA A 170 21.48 -19.47 0.10
N GLU A 171 21.44 -20.32 1.13
CA GLU A 171 22.57 -21.19 1.48
C GLU A 171 22.87 -22.21 0.39
N VAL A 172 21.85 -22.93 -0.10
CA VAL A 172 21.99 -23.91 -1.18
C VAL A 172 22.55 -23.25 -2.44
N MET A 173 22.02 -22.08 -2.82
CA MET A 173 22.47 -21.34 -3.99
C MET A 173 23.90 -20.83 -3.84
N HIS A 174 24.30 -20.38 -2.64
CA HIS A 174 25.66 -19.92 -2.36
C HIS A 174 26.68 -21.07 -2.42
N GLN A 175 26.38 -22.19 -1.75
CA GLN A 175 27.25 -23.38 -1.74
C GLN A 175 27.48 -23.93 -3.14
N ASN A 176 26.43 -23.97 -3.96
CA ASN A 176 26.49 -24.52 -5.33
C ASN A 176 26.82 -23.47 -6.41
N LYS A 177 26.95 -22.19 -6.04
CA LYS A 177 27.25 -21.06 -6.94
C LYS A 177 26.27 -20.95 -8.12
N ILE A 178 24.98 -21.12 -7.83
CA ILE A 178 23.88 -21.06 -8.82
C ILE A 178 22.97 -19.86 -8.59
N GLU A 179 22.35 -19.36 -9.66
CA GLU A 179 21.45 -18.18 -9.61
C GLU A 179 19.96 -18.54 -9.65
N LYS A 180 19.64 -19.81 -9.89
CA LYS A 180 18.28 -20.34 -10.00
C LYS A 180 18.23 -21.69 -9.30
N LEU A 181 17.24 -21.86 -8.42
CA LEU A 181 17.01 -23.08 -7.66
C LEU A 181 15.60 -23.59 -7.95
N PRO A 182 15.45 -24.62 -8.80
CA PRO A 182 14.17 -25.27 -9.03
C PRO A 182 13.67 -25.97 -7.77
N ILE A 183 12.38 -25.80 -7.49
CA ILE A 183 11.68 -26.44 -6.37
C ILE A 183 10.85 -27.59 -6.93
N VAL A 184 11.08 -28.79 -6.41
CA VAL A 184 10.39 -30.02 -6.85
C VAL A 184 9.68 -30.71 -5.69
N ASN A 185 8.60 -31.42 -6.01
CA ASN A 185 7.94 -32.30 -5.05
C ASN A 185 8.63 -33.67 -4.98
N ASP A 186 8.12 -34.58 -4.15
CA ASP A 186 8.70 -35.92 -3.97
C ASP A 186 8.70 -36.79 -5.24
N ASN A 187 7.92 -36.44 -6.27
CA ASN A 187 7.87 -37.10 -7.57
C ASN A 187 8.74 -36.42 -8.64
N ASN A 188 9.65 -35.51 -8.25
CA ASN A 188 10.46 -34.69 -9.15
C ASN A 188 9.67 -33.79 -10.12
N LYS A 189 8.38 -33.54 -9.84
CA LYS A 189 7.63 -32.53 -10.60
C LYS A 189 8.06 -31.14 -10.17
N LEU A 190 8.28 -30.26 -11.13
CA LEU A 190 8.59 -28.87 -10.87
C LEU A 190 7.34 -28.18 -10.32
N ILE A 191 7.47 -27.56 -9.15
CA ILE A 191 6.39 -26.81 -8.50
C ILE A 191 6.74 -25.33 -8.31
N GLY A 192 8.04 -24.98 -8.34
CA GLY A 192 8.46 -23.61 -8.15
C GLY A 192 9.88 -23.31 -8.62
N LEU A 193 10.25 -22.03 -8.59
CA LEU A 193 11.59 -21.54 -8.89
C LEU A 193 11.97 -20.38 -7.96
N ILE A 194 13.13 -20.48 -7.30
CA ILE A 194 13.72 -19.38 -6.52
C ILE A 194 14.90 -18.80 -7.31
N THR A 195 15.02 -17.48 -7.36
CA THR A 195 16.13 -16.81 -8.05
C THR A 195 16.98 -15.96 -7.11
N ILE A 196 18.22 -15.68 -7.50
CA ILE A 196 19.12 -14.80 -6.74
C ILE A 196 18.56 -13.38 -6.61
N LYS A 197 17.69 -12.95 -7.55
CA LYS A 197 17.00 -11.66 -7.47
C LYS A 197 16.08 -11.62 -6.25
N ASP A 198 15.37 -12.70 -5.96
CA ASP A 198 14.44 -12.79 -4.83
C ASP A 198 15.18 -12.70 -3.49
N ILE A 199 16.33 -13.38 -3.38
CA ILE A 199 17.22 -13.32 -2.21
C ILE A 199 17.79 -11.90 -2.03
N ASN A 200 18.30 -11.29 -3.11
CA ASN A 200 18.83 -9.93 -3.05
C ASN A 200 17.76 -8.92 -2.64
N LYS A 201 16.52 -9.06 -3.14
CA LYS A 201 15.41 -8.20 -2.75
C LYS A 201 15.01 -8.36 -1.29
N LYS A 202 15.01 -9.59 -0.74
CA LYS A 202 14.81 -9.80 0.71
C LYS A 202 15.87 -9.08 1.56
N ARG A 203 17.13 -9.05 1.10
CA ARG A 203 18.21 -8.33 1.78
C ARG A 203 18.11 -6.81 1.64
N GLU A 204 17.70 -6.33 0.47
CA GLU A 204 17.51 -4.90 0.19
C GLU A 204 16.31 -4.33 0.96
N TYR A 205 15.22 -5.11 1.06
CA TYR A 205 13.96 -4.71 1.70
C TYR A 205 13.55 -5.72 2.79
N PRO A 206 14.26 -5.76 3.93
CA PRO A 206 13.99 -6.72 5.00
C PRO A 206 12.64 -6.50 5.68
N ASN A 207 12.10 -5.27 5.61
CA ASN A 207 10.81 -4.90 6.18
C ASN A 207 9.66 -4.97 5.17
N ALA A 208 9.86 -5.57 3.99
CA ALA A 208 8.81 -5.62 2.97
C ALA A 208 7.53 -6.30 3.47
N CYS A 209 6.38 -5.69 3.18
CA CYS A 209 5.06 -6.24 3.46
C CYS A 209 4.72 -7.28 2.38
N LYS A 210 4.79 -8.55 2.77
CA LYS A 210 4.62 -9.70 1.88
C LYS A 210 3.45 -10.59 2.32
N ASP A 211 2.84 -11.27 1.36
CA ASP A 211 1.88 -12.34 1.60
C ASP A 211 2.58 -13.65 1.96
N GLU A 212 1.78 -14.67 2.28
CA GLU A 212 2.25 -16.01 2.62
C GLU A 212 3.06 -16.69 1.50
N PHE A 213 2.96 -16.21 0.25
CA PHE A 213 3.75 -16.67 -0.90
C PHE A 213 5.02 -15.84 -1.12
N GLY A 214 5.30 -14.88 -0.23
CA GLY A 214 6.44 -13.96 -0.34
C GLY A 214 6.27 -12.89 -1.41
N ARG A 215 5.05 -12.68 -1.94
CA ARG A 215 4.76 -11.62 -2.90
C ARG A 215 4.42 -10.33 -2.18
N LEU A 216 4.75 -9.18 -2.76
CA LEU A 216 4.37 -7.89 -2.17
C LEU A 216 2.85 -7.81 -1.99
N ARG A 217 2.40 -7.28 -0.85
CA ARG A 217 0.97 -7.02 -0.61
C ARG A 217 0.50 -5.79 -1.37
N VAL A 218 -0.73 -5.81 -1.87
CA VAL A 218 -1.38 -4.70 -2.58
C VAL A 218 -2.86 -4.62 -2.23
N GLY A 219 -3.36 -3.39 -2.09
CA GLY A 219 -4.79 -3.15 -1.99
C GLY A 219 -5.35 -2.51 -3.26
N ALA A 220 -6.66 -2.56 -3.44
CA ALA A 220 -7.34 -1.91 -4.56
C ALA A 220 -8.67 -1.27 -4.14
N ALA A 221 -8.94 -0.08 -4.64
CA ALA A 221 -10.18 0.62 -4.37
C ALA A 221 -11.32 0.12 -5.27
N ILE A 222 -12.54 0.12 -4.73
CA ILE A 222 -13.78 -0.17 -5.44
C ILE A 222 -14.87 0.83 -5.05
N GLY A 223 -15.84 1.03 -5.93
CA GLY A 223 -17.03 1.83 -5.67
C GLY A 223 -18.20 1.00 -5.13
N VAL A 224 -19.32 1.67 -4.86
CA VAL A 224 -20.58 1.03 -4.42
C VAL A 224 -21.10 0.10 -5.51
N ASN A 225 -21.59 -1.08 -5.14
CA ASN A 225 -22.15 -2.08 -6.07
C ASN A 225 -21.22 -2.55 -7.20
N GLN A 226 -19.90 -2.33 -7.11
CA GLN A 226 -18.94 -2.76 -8.14
C GLN A 226 -18.45 -4.21 -7.92
N LEU A 227 -19.36 -5.17 -7.82
CA LEU A 227 -19.02 -6.57 -7.51
C LEU A 227 -18.18 -7.24 -8.60
N ASP A 228 -18.40 -6.93 -9.88
CA ASP A 228 -17.59 -7.50 -10.97
C ASP A 228 -16.14 -7.06 -10.89
N ARG A 229 -15.90 -5.78 -10.55
CA ARG A 229 -14.55 -5.26 -10.29
C ARG A 229 -13.93 -5.96 -9.08
N ALA A 230 -14.68 -6.12 -8.00
CA ALA A 230 -14.21 -6.83 -6.81
C ALA A 230 -13.81 -8.28 -7.14
N ARG A 231 -14.65 -9.03 -7.86
CA ARG A 231 -14.34 -10.42 -8.29
C ARG A 231 -13.08 -10.47 -9.14
N ALA A 232 -12.92 -9.57 -10.11
CA ALA A 232 -11.74 -9.53 -10.97
C ALA A 232 -10.44 -9.23 -10.19
N LEU A 233 -10.50 -8.34 -9.20
CA LEU A 233 -9.36 -8.01 -8.34
C LEU A 233 -9.02 -9.16 -7.37
N VAL A 234 -10.03 -9.82 -6.79
CA VAL A 234 -9.83 -10.99 -5.93
C VAL A 234 -9.22 -12.14 -6.73
N ALA A 235 -9.68 -12.38 -7.95
CA ALA A 235 -9.14 -13.42 -8.84
C ALA A 235 -7.65 -13.22 -9.13
N VAL A 236 -7.14 -11.99 -9.03
CA VAL A 236 -5.73 -11.68 -9.26
C VAL A 236 -4.88 -11.67 -7.99
N GLY A 237 -5.48 -12.00 -6.85
CA GLY A 237 -4.80 -12.09 -5.56
C GLY A 237 -4.51 -10.73 -4.93
N VAL A 238 -5.41 -9.75 -5.08
CA VAL A 238 -5.39 -8.55 -4.24
C VAL A 238 -5.54 -8.94 -2.76
N ASP A 239 -4.76 -8.33 -1.89
CA ASP A 239 -4.75 -8.69 -0.47
C ASP A 239 -5.90 -8.05 0.30
N VAL A 240 -6.30 -6.83 -0.09
CA VAL A 240 -7.36 -6.06 0.56
C VAL A 240 -8.12 -5.19 -0.43
N LEU A 241 -9.45 -5.20 -0.34
CA LEU A 241 -10.31 -4.27 -1.06
C LEU A 241 -10.60 -3.04 -0.20
N VAL A 242 -10.67 -1.87 -0.82
CA VAL A 242 -11.07 -0.62 -0.15
C VAL A 242 -12.36 -0.10 -0.79
N LEU A 243 -13.48 -0.29 -0.12
CA LEU A 243 -14.75 0.32 -0.50
C LEU A 243 -14.72 1.80 -0.11
N ASP A 244 -14.49 2.66 -1.10
CA ASP A 244 -14.14 4.07 -0.92
C ASP A 244 -15.29 4.99 -1.35
N SER A 245 -15.92 5.64 -0.38
CA SER A 245 -17.04 6.57 -0.57
C SER A 245 -16.87 7.85 0.25
N ALA A 246 -17.47 8.95 -0.19
CA ALA A 246 -17.55 10.16 0.61
C ALA A 246 -18.43 9.99 1.86
N HIS A 247 -19.39 9.06 1.83
CA HIS A 247 -20.29 8.77 2.96
C HIS A 247 -20.49 7.27 3.17
N GLY A 248 -19.61 6.69 3.99
CA GLY A 248 -19.59 5.26 4.32
C GLY A 248 -20.78 4.76 5.15
N HIS A 249 -21.57 5.65 5.74
CA HIS A 249 -22.77 5.28 6.52
C HIS A 249 -24.04 5.19 5.65
N SER A 250 -23.92 5.27 4.33
CA SER A 250 -25.05 5.11 3.43
C SER A 250 -25.46 3.63 3.30
N LYS A 251 -26.76 3.39 3.10
CA LYS A 251 -27.31 2.02 2.96
C LYS A 251 -26.61 1.22 1.86
N GLY A 252 -26.35 1.84 0.70
CA GLY A 252 -25.68 1.18 -0.42
C GLY A 252 -24.29 0.67 -0.08
N ILE A 253 -23.54 1.40 0.77
CA ILE A 253 -22.24 0.95 1.26
C ILE A 253 -22.41 -0.27 2.17
N LEU A 254 -23.30 -0.20 3.17
CA LEU A 254 -23.54 -1.30 4.09
C LEU A 254 -23.99 -2.58 3.36
N ASP A 255 -24.84 -2.43 2.35
CA ASP A 255 -25.31 -3.56 1.54
C ASP A 255 -24.19 -4.12 0.63
N THR A 256 -23.33 -3.25 0.07
CA THR A 256 -22.15 -3.68 -0.69
C THR A 256 -21.16 -4.44 0.18
N VAL A 257 -20.91 -3.99 1.42
CA VAL A 257 -20.04 -4.70 2.38
C VAL A 257 -20.57 -6.11 2.62
N LYS A 258 -21.87 -6.25 2.93
CA LYS A 258 -22.49 -7.57 3.15
C LYS A 258 -22.39 -8.47 1.92
N ALA A 259 -22.63 -7.93 0.72
CA ALA A 259 -22.54 -8.68 -0.52
C ALA A 259 -21.11 -9.20 -0.77
N ILE A 260 -20.10 -8.34 -0.59
CA ILE A 260 -18.71 -8.75 -0.75
C ILE A 260 -18.34 -9.85 0.25
N LYS A 261 -18.68 -9.68 1.53
CA LYS A 261 -18.36 -10.67 2.57
C LYS A 261 -19.14 -11.98 2.42
N ALA A 262 -20.29 -11.98 1.74
CA ALA A 262 -21.06 -13.18 1.46
C ALA A 262 -20.50 -13.97 0.25
N GLU A 263 -19.97 -13.29 -0.76
CA GLU A 263 -19.51 -13.93 -2.01
C GLU A 263 -18.02 -14.21 -2.07
N MET A 264 -17.20 -13.44 -1.36
CA MET A 264 -15.74 -13.41 -1.54
C MET A 264 -15.01 -13.52 -0.21
N ASN A 265 -14.00 -14.39 -0.15
CA ASN A 265 -13.07 -14.47 0.97
C ASN A 265 -11.90 -13.50 0.74
N VAL A 266 -12.11 -12.23 1.11
CA VAL A 266 -11.09 -11.17 1.01
C VAL A 266 -11.20 -10.22 2.20
N GLN A 267 -10.08 -9.61 2.57
CA GLN A 267 -10.06 -8.54 3.57
C GLN A 267 -10.68 -7.27 2.96
N LEU A 268 -11.54 -6.59 3.72
CA LEU A 268 -12.29 -5.43 3.26
C LEU A 268 -12.15 -4.25 4.23
N ILE A 269 -11.59 -3.16 3.73
CA ILE A 269 -11.61 -1.84 4.37
C ILE A 269 -12.83 -1.08 3.82
N ALA A 270 -13.64 -0.48 4.69
CA ALA A 270 -14.79 0.34 4.27
C ALA A 270 -14.73 1.75 4.87
N GLY A 271 -15.10 2.76 4.08
CA GLY A 271 -15.18 4.14 4.54
C GLY A 271 -15.62 5.12 3.44
N ASN A 272 -15.60 6.43 3.68
CA ASN A 272 -15.16 7.08 4.92
C ASN A 272 -16.29 7.30 5.90
N VAL A 273 -15.97 7.18 7.19
CA VAL A 273 -16.84 7.57 8.29
C VAL A 273 -16.16 8.61 9.17
N ALA A 274 -16.93 9.24 10.06
CA ALA A 274 -16.41 10.22 11.01
C ALA A 274 -17.09 10.15 12.39
N THR A 275 -17.86 9.09 12.65
CA THR A 275 -18.59 8.91 13.92
C THR A 275 -18.55 7.45 14.38
N ALA A 276 -18.74 7.26 15.69
CA ALA A 276 -18.81 5.93 16.30
C ALA A 276 -19.97 5.08 15.74
N GLU A 277 -21.15 5.67 15.51
CA GLU A 277 -22.33 4.94 15.04
C GLU A 277 -22.10 4.37 13.63
N ALA A 278 -21.52 5.17 12.73
CA ALA A 278 -21.16 4.73 11.38
C ALA A 278 -20.10 3.63 11.39
N THR A 279 -19.14 3.73 12.32
CA THR A 279 -18.10 2.72 12.53
C THR A 279 -18.71 1.39 13.00
N ALA A 280 -19.58 1.43 14.00
CA ALA A 280 -20.28 0.25 14.52
C ALA A 280 -21.09 -0.46 13.43
N ASP A 281 -21.81 0.29 12.60
CA ASP A 281 -22.63 -0.27 11.52
C ASP A 281 -21.79 -0.90 10.40
N LEU A 282 -20.65 -0.30 10.03
CA LEU A 282 -19.72 -0.91 9.06
C LEU A 282 -19.09 -2.19 9.60
N ILE A 283 -18.67 -2.20 10.87
CA ILE A 283 -18.12 -3.40 11.53
C ILE A 283 -19.19 -4.49 11.55
N LYS A 284 -20.42 -4.16 11.94
CA LYS A 284 -21.55 -5.10 11.97
C LYS A 284 -21.89 -5.64 10.57
N ALA A 285 -21.73 -4.83 9.52
CA ALA A 285 -21.93 -5.27 8.15
C ALA A 285 -20.84 -6.25 7.67
N GLY A 286 -19.67 -6.26 8.32
CA GLY A 286 -18.58 -7.21 8.05
C GLY A 286 -17.26 -6.58 7.58
N ALA A 287 -17.08 -5.27 7.72
CA ALA A 287 -15.80 -4.63 7.42
C ALA A 287 -14.69 -5.13 8.35
N ASP A 288 -13.54 -5.51 7.80
CA ASP A 288 -12.38 -6.01 8.55
C ASP A 288 -11.51 -4.88 9.11
N ALA A 289 -11.69 -3.65 8.58
CA ALA A 289 -11.15 -2.39 9.07
C ALA A 289 -12.00 -1.22 8.56
N VAL A 290 -11.95 -0.08 9.27
CA VAL A 290 -12.76 1.10 8.94
C VAL A 290 -11.87 2.30 8.64
N LYS A 291 -12.14 2.98 7.51
CA LYS A 291 -11.41 4.18 7.09
C LYS A 291 -12.14 5.45 7.55
N VAL A 292 -11.42 6.32 8.26
CA VAL A 292 -11.97 7.45 9.00
C VAL A 292 -11.44 8.79 8.48
N GLY A 293 -12.36 9.68 8.15
CA GLY A 293 -12.06 11.06 7.79
C GLY A 293 -13.02 11.62 6.74
N ILE A 294 -13.80 12.63 7.10
CA ILE A 294 -14.68 13.35 6.17
C ILE A 294 -14.24 14.81 6.08
N GLY A 295 -13.72 15.17 4.90
CA GLY A 295 -13.19 16.49 4.59
C GLY A 295 -11.83 16.94 5.17
N PRO A 296 -10.98 16.12 5.83
CA PRO A 296 -9.70 16.60 6.36
C PRO A 296 -8.60 16.72 5.28
N GLY A 297 -8.81 16.15 4.08
CA GLY A 297 -7.79 16.13 3.03
C GLY A 297 -7.44 17.54 2.53
N SER A 298 -6.17 17.78 2.22
CA SER A 298 -5.62 19.10 1.83
C SER A 298 -6.20 19.71 0.53
N ILE A 299 -7.01 18.95 -0.17
CA ILE A 299 -7.57 19.22 -1.51
C ILE A 299 -9.08 18.90 -1.55
N CYS A 300 -9.66 18.55 -0.40
CA CYS A 300 -11.08 18.25 -0.26
C CYS A 300 -11.83 19.49 0.19
N THR A 301 -12.95 19.79 -0.46
CA THR A 301 -13.79 20.93 -0.14
C THR A 301 -15.15 20.54 0.43
N THR A 302 -15.40 19.26 0.73
CA THR A 302 -16.65 18.75 1.34
C THR A 302 -17.13 19.59 2.52
N ARG A 303 -16.23 19.96 3.44
CA ARG A 303 -16.58 20.78 4.62
C ARG A 303 -17.05 22.20 4.25
N ILE A 304 -16.57 22.73 3.14
CA ILE A 304 -16.87 24.09 2.67
C ILE A 304 -18.11 24.08 1.77
N VAL A 305 -18.18 23.15 0.82
CA VAL A 305 -19.25 23.08 -0.18
C VAL A 305 -20.51 22.46 0.39
N ALA A 306 -20.39 21.33 1.11
CA ALA A 306 -21.54 20.63 1.69
C ALA A 306 -21.80 21.01 3.16
N GLY A 307 -20.83 21.64 3.84
CA GLY A 307 -20.95 21.97 5.27
C GLY A 307 -20.84 20.76 6.20
N VAL A 308 -20.34 19.62 5.72
CA VAL A 308 -20.30 18.34 6.46
C VAL A 308 -18.87 17.92 6.79
N GLY A 309 -18.64 17.50 8.03
CA GLY A 309 -17.37 16.89 8.46
C GLY A 309 -17.17 16.95 9.98
N VAL A 310 -16.11 16.29 10.46
CA VAL A 310 -15.68 16.28 11.86
C VAL A 310 -14.16 16.51 11.92
N PRO A 311 -13.63 17.41 12.77
CA PRO A 311 -12.20 17.55 13.00
C PRO A 311 -11.49 16.20 13.26
N GLN A 312 -10.33 16.01 12.63
CA GLN A 312 -9.81 14.67 12.35
C GLN A 312 -9.39 13.90 13.60
N ILE A 313 -8.77 14.56 14.59
CA ILE A 313 -8.38 13.90 15.85
C ILE A 313 -9.61 13.38 16.58
N SER A 314 -10.64 14.22 16.75
CA SER A 314 -11.88 13.78 17.39
C SER A 314 -12.66 12.74 16.59
N ALA A 315 -12.54 12.72 15.27
CA ALA A 315 -13.14 11.67 14.45
C ALA A 315 -12.43 10.33 14.65
N ILE A 316 -11.08 10.33 14.68
CA ILE A 316 -10.29 9.12 14.91
C ILE A 316 -10.59 8.58 16.31
N ASP A 317 -10.54 9.41 17.34
CA ASP A 317 -10.80 9.05 18.74
C ASP A 317 -12.13 8.30 18.91
N GLU A 318 -13.23 8.89 18.44
CA GLU A 318 -14.56 8.27 18.55
C GLU A 318 -14.66 6.95 17.77
N CYS A 319 -14.11 6.89 16.55
CA CYS A 319 -14.15 5.68 15.75
C CYS A 319 -13.24 4.59 16.32
N ALA A 320 -12.08 4.96 16.87
CA ALA A 320 -11.11 4.04 17.47
C ALA A 320 -11.67 3.41 18.74
N ALA A 321 -12.34 4.19 19.59
CA ALA A 321 -13.05 3.67 20.75
C ALA A 321 -14.11 2.61 20.37
N GLU A 322 -14.81 2.79 19.25
CA GLU A 322 -15.76 1.79 18.75
C GLU A 322 -15.06 0.56 18.15
N GLY A 323 -14.03 0.77 17.33
CA GLY A 323 -13.23 -0.30 16.74
C GLY A 323 -12.58 -1.21 17.79
N ALA A 324 -12.08 -0.62 18.88
CA ALA A 324 -11.44 -1.33 19.99
C ALA A 324 -12.36 -2.36 20.66
N LYS A 325 -13.68 -2.12 20.74
CA LYS A 325 -14.66 -3.06 21.31
C LYS A 325 -14.67 -4.42 20.60
N THR A 326 -14.25 -4.46 19.34
CA THR A 326 -14.26 -5.67 18.49
C THR A 326 -12.87 -6.04 17.95
N GLY A 327 -11.83 -5.31 18.35
CA GLY A 327 -10.48 -5.43 17.80
C GLY A 327 -10.41 -5.08 16.30
N THR A 328 -11.33 -4.27 15.78
CA THR A 328 -11.34 -3.84 14.37
C THR A 328 -10.44 -2.61 14.19
N PRO A 329 -9.38 -2.68 13.35
CA PRO A 329 -8.48 -1.55 13.11
C PRO A 329 -9.17 -0.34 12.49
N ILE A 330 -8.70 0.85 12.88
CA ILE A 330 -9.12 2.14 12.33
C ILE A 330 -7.99 2.76 11.51
N ILE A 331 -8.30 3.24 10.31
CA ILE A 331 -7.35 3.91 9.42
C ILE A 331 -7.68 5.39 9.37
N ALA A 332 -6.73 6.23 9.78
CA ALA A 332 -6.87 7.69 9.66
C ALA A 332 -6.55 8.14 8.22
N ASP A 333 -7.52 8.72 7.52
CA ASP A 333 -7.40 9.15 6.12
C ASP A 333 -7.52 10.68 5.99
N GLY A 334 -6.43 11.31 5.58
CA GLY A 334 -6.34 12.74 5.30
C GLY A 334 -5.98 13.64 6.49
N GLY A 335 -5.55 14.86 6.18
CA GLY A 335 -5.17 15.90 7.17
C GLY A 335 -3.74 15.84 7.69
N ILE A 336 -2.96 14.81 7.32
CA ILE A 336 -1.57 14.63 7.75
C ILE A 336 -0.64 15.51 6.91
N LYS A 337 0.10 16.40 7.58
CA LYS A 337 1.10 17.28 6.96
C LYS A 337 2.51 16.85 7.37
N TYR A 338 2.69 16.53 8.65
CA TYR A 338 3.99 16.23 9.25
C TYR A 338 3.99 14.87 9.96
N SER A 339 5.17 14.34 10.25
CA SER A 339 5.33 13.09 11.01
C SER A 339 4.75 13.16 12.43
N GLY A 340 4.67 14.36 13.02
CA GLY A 340 3.96 14.59 14.27
C GLY A 340 2.44 14.31 14.17
N ASP A 341 1.81 14.59 13.02
CA ASP A 341 0.39 14.31 12.81
C ASP A 341 0.13 12.80 12.72
N VAL A 342 1.07 12.05 12.14
CA VAL A 342 1.06 10.58 12.16
C VAL A 342 1.09 10.09 13.60
N ALA A 343 2.02 10.60 14.42
CA ALA A 343 2.14 10.20 15.81
C ALA A 343 0.85 10.50 16.60
N LYS A 344 0.28 11.69 16.43
CA LYS A 344 -0.99 12.07 17.07
C LYS A 344 -2.16 11.18 16.62
N ALA A 345 -2.26 10.85 15.32
CA ALA A 345 -3.30 9.96 14.80
C ALA A 345 -3.20 8.55 15.39
N LEU A 346 -1.98 8.00 15.48
CA LEU A 346 -1.77 6.66 16.04
C LEU A 346 -1.99 6.64 17.55
N ALA A 347 -1.53 7.67 18.26
CA ALA A 347 -1.70 7.83 19.70
C ALA A 347 -3.19 7.88 20.12
N VAL A 348 -4.05 8.53 19.33
CA VAL A 348 -5.48 8.60 19.62
C VAL A 348 -6.26 7.34 19.18
N GLY A 349 -5.57 6.32 18.67
CA GLY A 349 -6.15 4.99 18.45
C GLY A 349 -6.24 4.53 17.00
N ALA A 350 -5.78 5.30 16.00
CA ALA A 350 -5.65 4.76 14.65
C ALA A 350 -4.59 3.66 14.63
N SER A 351 -4.83 2.58 13.88
CA SER A 351 -3.86 1.52 13.65
C SER A 351 -2.88 1.88 12.53
N ALA A 352 -3.33 2.61 11.52
CA ALA A 352 -2.50 3.06 10.41
C ALA A 352 -2.99 4.40 9.86
N VAL A 353 -2.15 5.06 9.06
CA VAL A 353 -2.49 6.32 8.40
C VAL A 353 -2.44 6.19 6.88
N MET A 354 -3.44 6.75 6.20
CA MET A 354 -3.50 6.86 4.75
C MET A 354 -3.07 8.26 4.31
N MET A 355 -2.04 8.31 3.47
CA MET A 355 -1.39 9.55 3.02
C MET A 355 -1.62 9.81 1.53
N GLY A 356 -2.10 11.02 1.22
CA GLY A 356 -2.26 11.52 -0.16
C GLY A 356 -1.15 12.51 -0.52
N SER A 357 -1.33 13.78 -0.16
CA SER A 357 -0.44 14.89 -0.53
C SER A 357 1.03 14.69 -0.14
N ALA A 358 1.30 14.01 0.97
CA ALA A 358 2.66 13.71 1.42
C ALA A 358 3.44 12.84 0.42
N LEU A 359 2.73 12.00 -0.35
CA LEU A 359 3.29 11.07 -1.34
C LEU A 359 3.04 11.50 -2.79
N ALA A 360 2.12 12.43 -3.05
CA ALA A 360 1.78 12.85 -4.42
C ALA A 360 2.96 13.49 -5.17
N GLY A 361 3.91 14.08 -4.45
CA GLY A 361 5.09 14.75 -5.03
C GLY A 361 6.28 13.84 -5.35
N THR A 362 6.17 12.53 -5.16
CA THR A 362 7.32 11.62 -5.27
C THR A 362 7.53 11.08 -6.69
N ASP A 363 8.69 10.49 -6.95
CA ASP A 363 9.02 9.87 -8.24
C ASP A 363 8.02 8.79 -8.65
N GLU A 364 7.62 7.94 -7.71
CA GLU A 364 6.78 6.76 -7.95
C GLU A 364 5.28 7.08 -8.06
N SER A 365 4.87 8.32 -7.74
CA SER A 365 3.48 8.75 -7.90
C SER A 365 3.14 8.94 -9.39
N PRO A 366 1.91 8.67 -9.84
CA PRO A 366 1.51 8.77 -11.25
C PRO A 366 1.33 10.22 -11.74
N GLY A 367 1.34 11.22 -10.86
CA GLY A 367 1.21 12.63 -11.24
C GLY A 367 2.29 13.07 -12.22
N GLU A 368 1.98 14.03 -13.08
CA GLU A 368 2.94 14.56 -14.06
C GLU A 368 3.87 15.58 -13.41
N VAL A 369 5.15 15.55 -13.79
CA VAL A 369 6.12 16.57 -13.34
C VAL A 369 5.92 17.84 -14.15
N VAL A 370 5.66 18.95 -13.44
CA VAL A 370 5.46 20.28 -14.03
C VAL A 370 6.57 21.21 -13.54
N LEU A 371 7.19 21.94 -14.47
CA LEU A 371 8.15 22.99 -14.13
C LEU A 371 7.39 24.31 -13.94
N TYR A 372 7.55 24.94 -12.76
CA TYR A 372 6.97 26.25 -12.49
C TYR A 372 7.97 27.13 -11.75
N GLN A 373 8.25 28.32 -12.29
CA GLN A 373 9.22 29.27 -11.74
C GLN A 373 10.59 28.61 -11.43
N GLY A 374 11.04 27.71 -12.32
CA GLY A 374 12.31 27.00 -12.18
C GLY A 374 12.34 25.87 -11.14
N ARG A 375 11.22 25.60 -10.45
CA ARG A 375 11.08 24.50 -9.49
C ARG A 375 10.20 23.38 -10.05
N LYS A 376 10.50 22.14 -9.67
CA LYS A 376 9.71 20.96 -10.05
C LYS A 376 8.52 20.80 -9.09
N PHE A 377 7.36 20.55 -9.66
CA PHE A 377 6.13 20.20 -8.97
C PHE A 377 5.55 18.92 -9.58
N LYS A 378 4.60 18.27 -8.90
CA LYS A 378 3.75 17.24 -9.51
C LYS A 378 2.29 17.64 -9.47
N THR A 379 1.53 17.25 -10.48
CA THR A 379 0.07 17.43 -10.49
C THR A 379 -0.57 16.62 -9.38
N TYR A 380 -1.51 17.23 -8.66
CA TYR A 380 -2.23 16.58 -7.56
C TYR A 380 -3.68 17.04 -7.52
N ARG A 381 -4.62 16.11 -7.45
CA ARG A 381 -6.05 16.44 -7.51
C ARG A 381 -6.88 15.56 -6.59
N GLY A 382 -7.97 16.12 -6.09
CA GLY A 382 -8.93 15.36 -5.31
C GLY A 382 -9.86 14.52 -6.13
N MET A 383 -10.29 13.40 -5.56
CA MET A 383 -11.28 12.53 -6.20
C MET A 383 -12.61 13.27 -6.44
N GLY A 384 -12.88 14.34 -5.70
CA GLY A 384 -14.04 15.22 -5.91
C GLY A 384 -13.79 16.38 -6.86
N SER A 385 -12.62 16.47 -7.52
CA SER A 385 -12.38 17.48 -8.56
C SER A 385 -13.11 17.10 -9.85
N ILE A 386 -13.43 18.09 -10.68
CA ILE A 386 -14.07 17.85 -11.98
C ILE A 386 -13.23 16.88 -12.83
N GLY A 387 -11.91 17.07 -12.90
CA GLY A 387 -11.04 16.22 -13.69
C GLY A 387 -10.88 14.80 -13.16
N ALA A 388 -11.07 14.55 -11.86
CA ALA A 388 -11.10 13.19 -11.31
C ALA A 388 -12.49 12.55 -11.50
N MET A 389 -13.56 13.30 -11.24
CA MET A 389 -14.95 12.81 -11.36
C MET A 389 -15.24 12.38 -12.80
N THR A 390 -14.87 13.20 -13.78
CA THR A 390 -14.98 12.86 -15.22
C THR A 390 -14.21 11.62 -15.66
N LYS A 391 -13.25 11.14 -14.84
CA LYS A 391 -12.50 9.88 -15.09
C LYS A 391 -13.01 8.67 -14.28
N GLY A 392 -14.15 8.79 -13.57
CA GLY A 392 -14.79 7.63 -12.93
C GLY A 392 -14.85 7.65 -11.40
N SER A 393 -14.82 8.83 -10.78
CA SER A 393 -15.05 8.99 -9.33
C SER A 393 -16.37 9.68 -8.98
N THR A 394 -17.28 9.84 -9.92
CA THR A 394 -18.63 10.41 -9.71
C THR A 394 -19.47 9.61 -8.70
N ASP A 395 -19.38 8.28 -8.72
CA ASP A 395 -20.08 7.38 -7.79
C ASP A 395 -19.68 7.62 -6.33
N ARG A 396 -18.41 7.97 -6.08
CA ARG A 396 -17.90 8.28 -4.73
C ARG A 396 -18.66 9.44 -4.08
N TYR A 397 -19.18 10.37 -4.89
CA TYR A 397 -19.90 11.58 -4.48
C TYR A 397 -21.38 11.55 -4.86
N PHE A 398 -21.94 10.37 -5.15
CA PHE A 398 -23.36 10.19 -5.47
C PHE A 398 -23.84 11.00 -6.70
N GLN A 399 -22.94 11.24 -7.65
CA GLN A 399 -23.21 12.03 -8.87
C GLN A 399 -23.10 11.18 -10.15
N GLU A 400 -23.19 9.85 -10.04
CA GLU A 400 -23.24 8.96 -11.21
C GLU A 400 -24.41 9.32 -12.14
N GLY A 401 -24.16 9.36 -13.45
CA GLY A 401 -25.15 9.80 -14.45
C GLY A 401 -25.35 11.32 -14.57
N THR A 402 -24.63 12.13 -13.79
CA THR A 402 -24.69 13.60 -13.90
C THR A 402 -23.80 14.10 -15.03
N ALA A 403 -24.32 15.01 -15.87
CA ALA A 403 -23.55 15.63 -16.94
C ALA A 403 -22.36 16.45 -16.41
N ALA A 404 -21.24 16.46 -17.13
CA ALA A 404 -19.98 17.04 -16.67
C ALA A 404 -20.09 18.54 -16.31
N ASP A 405 -20.91 19.30 -17.04
CA ASP A 405 -21.18 20.72 -16.82
C ASP A 405 -22.07 21.00 -15.59
N LYS A 406 -22.71 19.97 -15.05
CA LYS A 406 -23.61 20.04 -13.89
C LYS A 406 -23.04 19.39 -12.62
N LEU A 407 -21.80 18.90 -12.68
CA LEU A 407 -21.14 18.34 -11.51
C LEU A 407 -20.92 19.40 -10.43
N VAL A 408 -21.15 19.01 -9.18
CA VAL A 408 -20.87 19.81 -7.98
C VAL A 408 -19.61 19.24 -7.32
N PRO A 409 -18.42 19.80 -7.58
CA PRO A 409 -17.17 19.23 -7.11
C PRO A 409 -16.97 19.45 -5.61
N GLU A 410 -16.50 18.39 -4.93
CA GLU A 410 -16.11 18.39 -3.51
C GLU A 410 -14.58 18.27 -3.34
N GLY A 411 -13.84 18.63 -4.39
CA GLY A 411 -12.38 18.72 -4.37
C GLY A 411 -11.85 19.67 -5.43
N ILE A 412 -10.56 20.00 -5.31
CA ILE A 412 -9.84 20.87 -6.23
C ILE A 412 -8.69 20.14 -6.92
N GLU A 413 -8.13 20.79 -7.94
CA GLU A 413 -6.88 20.40 -8.56
C GLU A 413 -5.80 21.41 -8.21
N GLY A 414 -4.58 20.93 -8.03
CA GLY A 414 -3.44 21.76 -7.70
C GLY A 414 -2.14 21.06 -8.03
N ARG A 415 -1.08 21.53 -7.40
CA ARG A 415 0.26 20.98 -7.54
C ARG A 415 0.91 20.91 -6.18
N VAL A 416 1.73 19.88 -5.99
CA VAL A 416 2.57 19.73 -4.81
C VAL A 416 4.03 19.85 -5.22
N ALA A 417 4.87 20.36 -4.33
CA ALA A 417 6.32 20.39 -4.58
C ALA A 417 6.82 18.97 -4.87
N TYR A 418 7.80 18.84 -5.75
CA TYR A 418 8.49 17.58 -5.96
C TYR A 418 9.30 17.20 -4.71
N ARG A 419 9.22 15.94 -4.27
CA ARG A 419 9.70 15.47 -2.97
C ARG A 419 10.72 14.32 -3.02
N GLY A 420 11.23 13.97 -4.20
CA GLY A 420 12.15 12.83 -4.34
C GLY A 420 11.42 11.50 -4.27
N SER A 421 11.98 10.50 -3.58
CA SER A 421 11.41 9.15 -3.54
C SER A 421 10.42 8.93 -2.39
N ILE A 422 9.51 7.96 -2.53
CA ILE A 422 8.68 7.49 -1.40
C ILE A 422 9.55 6.98 -0.25
N ALA A 423 10.69 6.35 -0.55
CA ALA A 423 11.60 5.82 0.47
C ALA A 423 12.12 6.91 1.41
N ASP A 424 12.50 8.08 0.88
CA ASP A 424 12.97 9.21 1.68
C ASP A 424 11.87 9.75 2.59
N ILE A 425 10.65 9.89 2.07
CA ILE A 425 9.50 10.37 2.84
C ILE A 425 9.13 9.38 3.95
N ILE A 426 9.03 8.09 3.64
CA ILE A 426 8.71 7.07 4.64
C ILE A 426 9.81 6.98 5.71
N HIS A 427 11.09 7.12 5.33
CA HIS A 427 12.18 7.17 6.29
C HIS A 427 12.00 8.30 7.31
N GLN A 428 11.67 9.51 6.85
CA GLN A 428 11.41 10.65 7.74
C GLN A 428 10.16 10.45 8.61
N MET A 429 9.09 9.89 8.04
CA MET A 429 7.85 9.60 8.79
C MET A 429 8.07 8.54 9.88
N VAL A 430 8.80 7.46 9.57
CA VAL A 430 9.23 6.44 10.55
C VAL A 430 10.09 7.06 11.65
N GLY A 431 11.07 7.89 11.26
CA GLY A 431 11.97 8.55 12.21
C GLY A 431 11.23 9.48 13.19
N GLY A 432 10.29 10.27 12.68
CA GLY A 432 9.44 11.13 13.51
C GLY A 432 8.53 10.34 14.44
N LEU A 433 7.88 9.28 13.95
CA LEU A 433 7.04 8.41 14.77
C LEU A 433 7.83 7.75 15.90
N ARG A 434 8.98 7.13 15.59
CA ARG A 434 9.86 6.50 16.59
C ARG A 434 10.37 7.49 17.62
N SER A 435 10.68 8.72 17.20
CA SER A 435 11.08 9.78 18.12
C SER A 435 9.94 10.14 19.09
N SER A 436 8.72 10.31 18.57
CA SER A 436 7.54 10.57 19.40
C SER A 436 7.26 9.44 20.40
N MET A 437 7.30 8.18 19.95
CA MET A 437 7.13 7.02 20.82
C MET A 437 8.24 6.93 21.89
N GLY A 438 9.47 7.32 21.53
CA GLY A 438 10.59 7.44 22.47
C GLY A 438 10.35 8.50 23.55
N TYR A 439 9.81 9.68 23.20
CA TYR A 439 9.43 10.71 24.17
C TYR A 439 8.31 10.28 25.13
N LEU A 440 7.45 9.35 24.71
CA LEU A 440 6.34 8.84 25.52
C LEU A 440 6.66 7.52 26.25
N GLY A 441 7.86 6.97 26.03
CA GLY A 441 8.29 5.71 26.64
C GLY A 441 7.53 4.49 26.14
N SER A 442 7.13 4.50 24.86
CA SER A 442 6.28 3.47 24.27
C SER A 442 7.07 2.55 23.35
N LYS A 443 7.18 1.28 23.74
CA LYS A 443 7.91 0.25 22.98
C LYS A 443 7.23 -0.22 21.71
N ASP A 444 5.90 -0.10 21.64
CA ASP A 444 5.05 -0.52 20.54
C ASP A 444 3.80 0.36 20.43
N ILE A 445 3.06 0.25 19.31
CA ILE A 445 1.86 1.07 19.04
C ILE A 445 0.76 0.86 20.10
N PRO A 446 0.44 -0.37 20.55
CA PRO A 446 -0.52 -0.56 21.64
C PRO A 446 -0.14 0.18 22.92
N THR A 447 1.13 0.07 23.35
CA THR A 447 1.65 0.81 24.51
C THR A 447 1.61 2.32 24.29
N PHE A 448 1.78 2.78 23.05
CA PHE A 448 1.67 4.19 22.69
C PHE A 448 0.24 4.72 22.82
N GLN A 449 -0.75 3.96 22.35
CA GLN A 449 -2.17 4.29 22.48
C GLN A 449 -2.65 4.30 23.93
N GLU A 450 -2.19 3.36 24.74
CA GLU A 450 -2.56 3.27 26.16
C GLU A 450 -2.00 4.43 26.99
N ARG A 451 -0.77 4.86 26.69
CA ARG A 451 -0.02 5.83 27.51
C ARG A 451 -0.13 7.27 27.04
N ALA A 452 -0.54 7.51 25.80
CA ALA A 452 -0.50 8.84 25.23
C ALA A 452 -1.48 9.79 25.94
N GLU A 453 -0.92 10.84 26.51
CA GLU A 453 -1.68 11.98 27.01
C GLU A 453 -1.53 13.16 26.07
N PHE A 454 -2.61 13.92 25.91
CA PHE A 454 -2.66 15.10 25.05
C PHE A 454 -2.92 16.36 25.88
N VAL A 455 -2.39 17.48 25.39
CA VAL A 455 -2.73 18.82 25.88
C VAL A 455 -3.33 19.65 24.74
N GLU A 456 -4.46 20.31 25.01
CA GLU A 456 -5.02 21.29 24.08
C GLU A 456 -4.18 22.56 24.06
N ILE A 457 -3.94 23.08 22.86
CA ILE A 457 -3.20 24.33 22.66
C ILE A 457 -4.09 25.39 22.00
N THR A 458 -3.71 26.64 22.17
CA THR A 458 -4.31 27.76 21.43
C THR A 458 -3.57 27.99 20.11
N SER A 459 -4.08 28.86 19.24
CA SER A 459 -3.36 29.28 18.04
C SER A 459 -1.99 29.91 18.34
N ALA A 460 -1.81 30.52 19.50
CA ALA A 460 -0.50 31.01 19.94
C ALA A 460 0.46 29.85 20.25
N GLY A 461 -0.03 28.78 20.89
CA GLY A 461 0.75 27.56 21.12
C GLY A 461 1.14 26.87 19.81
N LEU A 462 0.27 26.90 18.78
CA LEU A 462 0.63 26.40 17.45
C LEU A 462 1.75 27.23 16.82
N LYS A 463 1.65 28.57 16.92
CA LYS A 463 2.70 29.46 16.42
C LYS A 463 4.04 29.23 17.12
N GLU A 464 4.02 28.99 18.44
CA GLU A 464 5.21 28.62 19.24
C GLU A 464 5.76 27.25 18.83
N SER A 465 4.90 26.28 18.49
CA SER A 465 5.31 24.93 18.09
C SER A 465 6.08 24.90 16.77
N HIS A 466 5.79 25.83 15.86
CA HIS A 466 6.52 26.00 14.61
C HIS A 466 7.78 26.84 14.82
N VAL A 467 8.75 26.73 13.90
CA VAL A 467 9.90 27.64 13.84
C VAL A 467 9.40 29.09 13.76
N HIS A 468 9.82 29.93 14.71
CA HIS A 468 9.42 31.33 14.82
C HIS A 468 10.62 32.23 15.07
N ASP A 469 10.46 33.52 14.75
CA ASP A 469 11.45 34.59 14.97
C ASP A 469 12.82 34.41 14.30
N VAL A 470 12.87 33.64 13.20
CA VAL A 470 14.07 33.45 12.36
C VAL A 470 13.72 33.37 10.87
N THR A 471 14.71 33.66 10.02
CA THR A 471 14.63 33.40 8.58
C THR A 471 15.20 32.02 8.28
N ILE A 472 14.40 31.12 7.72
CA ILE A 472 14.84 29.77 7.32
C ILE A 472 15.80 29.90 6.13
N THR A 473 17.04 29.45 6.30
CA THR A 473 18.06 29.44 5.24
C THR A 473 18.09 28.13 4.48
N ASN A 474 17.82 27.01 5.16
CA ASN A 474 17.74 25.66 4.59
C ASN A 474 16.59 24.89 5.25
N GLU A 475 15.70 24.33 4.46
CA GLU A 475 14.63 23.46 4.95
C GLU A 475 15.13 22.04 5.21
N ALA A 476 14.54 21.39 6.21
CA ALA A 476 14.80 19.98 6.50
C ALA A 476 13.80 19.10 5.73
N PRO A 477 14.18 17.86 5.33
CA PRO A 477 13.28 16.97 4.58
C PRO A 477 11.96 16.60 5.28
N ASN A 478 11.91 16.76 6.61
CA ASN A 478 10.76 16.45 7.45
C ASN A 478 9.93 17.69 7.85
N TYR A 479 10.33 18.90 7.42
CA TYR A 479 9.69 20.13 7.84
C TYR A 479 9.77 21.21 6.74
N HIS A 480 8.61 21.50 6.15
CA HIS A 480 8.40 22.52 5.13
C HIS A 480 7.32 23.49 5.61
N ILE A 481 7.54 24.81 5.45
CA ILE A 481 6.56 25.87 5.74
C ILE A 481 6.12 26.53 4.45
#